data_AF-A0A947JIP3-F1
#
_entry.id   AF-A0A947JIP3-F1
#
_cell.length_a   1.000
_cell.length_b   1.000
_cell.length_c   1.000
_cell.angle_alpha   90.00
_cell.angle_beta   90.00
_cell.angle_gamma   90.00
#
_symmetry.space_group_name_H-M   'P 1'
#
loop_
_entity.id
_entity.type
_entity.pdbx_description
1 polymer ?
#
loop_
_entity_poly.entity_id
_entity_poly.type
_entity_poly.pdbx_seq_one_letter_code
_entity_poly.pdbx_strand_id
1 'polypeptide(L)'
;MADIRPFKGVVYNKNIVGNLSKVVAPPYDIIPKDMQNELYRTSPYNIVRLELGKMKSSDSSRDNRYTRAREYFESWLKNKQMVRDGKSAIYVYSQKYREGAKVIDRVGFIALMSLREGRKKVLPHENTLLAPKMDRLDLMREVKANLSPIFVLYDDNAHTILKILKKTSSSKKPFIDISFEGIRNRAWKLDDEARIKKIQLIMRNANTFIADGHHRFEVTRMYSKELGNTKAPKALRESAGYVMVYFVESKEDMLTVLPAHRLPKDIGGLKQDEILKRLGKFFIVEKAGSLNTMMS
;
A
#
# COMPACT_ATOMS: atom_id res chain seq x y z
N MET A 1 17.28 -8.71 3.61
CA MET A 1 18.01 -8.20 2.43
C MET A 1 16.97 -7.86 1.38
N ALA A 2 16.96 -6.64 0.86
CA ALA A 2 16.02 -6.22 -0.16
C ALA A 2 16.76 -5.85 -1.45
N ASP A 3 16.67 -6.73 -2.47
CA ASP A 3 17.06 -6.34 -3.82
C ASP A 3 15.96 -5.47 -4.43
N ILE A 4 16.25 -4.19 -4.60
CA ILE A 4 15.29 -3.22 -5.10
C ILE A 4 15.66 -2.69 -6.47
N ARG A 5 14.66 -2.30 -7.26
CA ARG A 5 14.84 -1.77 -8.62
C ARG A 5 14.03 -0.50 -8.84
N PRO A 6 14.59 0.51 -9.55
CA PRO A 6 13.80 1.57 -10.12
C PRO A 6 12.89 1.00 -11.21
N PHE A 7 11.78 1.67 -11.48
CA PHE A 7 10.81 1.21 -12.48
C PHE A 7 10.13 2.37 -13.18
N LYS A 8 9.51 2.05 -14.33
CA LYS A 8 8.65 2.97 -15.08
C LYS A 8 7.24 2.87 -14.51
N GLY A 9 6.94 3.71 -13.54
CA GLY A 9 5.63 3.77 -12.89
C GLY A 9 4.54 4.23 -13.85
N VAL A 10 3.32 3.81 -13.55
CA VAL A 10 2.10 4.28 -14.20
C VAL A 10 1.49 5.34 -13.31
N VAL A 11 1.34 6.55 -13.83
CA VAL A 11 0.86 7.72 -13.08
C VAL A 11 -0.31 8.37 -13.80
N TYR A 12 -1.19 9.03 -13.05
CA TYR A 12 -2.26 9.81 -13.65
C TYR A 12 -1.71 10.97 -14.50
N ASN A 13 -2.31 11.17 -15.66
CA ASN A 13 -2.10 12.34 -16.50
C ASN A 13 -3.01 13.47 -16.02
N LYS A 14 -2.45 14.39 -15.22
CA LYS A 14 -3.17 15.53 -14.64
C LYS A 14 -3.91 16.40 -15.68
N ASN A 15 -3.40 16.48 -16.91
CA ASN A 15 -4.03 17.28 -17.97
C ASN A 15 -5.35 16.67 -18.46
N ILE A 16 -5.57 15.37 -18.26
CA ILE A 16 -6.80 14.67 -18.65
C ILE A 16 -7.69 14.45 -17.44
N VAL A 17 -7.13 13.98 -16.32
CA VAL A 17 -7.94 13.65 -15.12
C VAL A 17 -8.26 14.85 -14.25
N GLY A 18 -7.60 15.99 -14.47
CA GLY A 18 -7.79 17.21 -13.72
C GLY A 18 -7.29 17.10 -12.29
N ASN A 19 -8.20 17.27 -11.31
CA ASN A 19 -7.82 17.30 -9.90
C ASN A 19 -7.45 15.89 -9.38
N LEU A 20 -6.17 15.69 -9.10
CA LEU A 20 -5.63 14.42 -8.59
C LEU A 20 -6.22 14.01 -7.23
N SER A 21 -6.71 14.95 -6.41
CA SER A 21 -7.35 14.60 -5.12
C SER A 21 -8.70 13.90 -5.29
N LYS A 22 -9.31 13.98 -6.48
CA LYS A 22 -10.60 13.33 -6.80
C LYS A 22 -10.44 11.91 -7.33
N VAL A 23 -9.22 11.49 -7.66
CA VAL A 23 -8.95 10.16 -8.26
C VAL A 23 -8.27 9.17 -7.33
N VAL A 24 -8.04 9.56 -6.08
CA VAL A 24 -7.52 8.69 -5.02
C VAL A 24 -8.65 8.13 -4.15
N ALA A 25 -8.34 7.09 -3.38
CA ALA A 25 -9.26 6.44 -2.45
C ALA A 25 -8.47 5.97 -1.22
N PRO A 26 -9.14 5.75 -0.07
CA PRO A 26 -8.51 5.10 1.08
C PRO A 26 -8.24 3.61 0.79
N PRO A 27 -7.53 2.89 1.68
CA PRO A 27 -7.34 1.45 1.58
C PRO A 27 -8.66 0.69 1.36
N TYR A 28 -8.65 -0.32 0.49
CA TYR A 28 -9.87 -1.01 0.05
C TYR A 28 -10.63 -1.74 1.16
N ASP A 29 -9.92 -2.14 2.21
CA ASP A 29 -10.41 -2.89 3.36
C ASP A 29 -11.13 -2.00 4.39
N ILE A 30 -11.06 -0.68 4.25
CA ILE A 30 -11.78 0.27 5.10
C ILE A 30 -12.88 1.05 4.36
N ILE A 31 -13.17 0.71 3.10
CA ILE A 31 -14.20 1.38 2.30
C ILE A 31 -15.57 0.71 2.52
N PRO A 32 -16.53 1.37 3.20
CA PRO A 32 -17.91 0.91 3.23
C PRO A 32 -18.61 1.17 1.88
N LYS A 33 -19.75 0.51 1.67
CA LYS A 33 -20.53 0.58 0.41
C LYS A 33 -20.94 2.01 0.03
N ASP A 34 -21.33 2.84 1.00
CA ASP A 34 -21.75 4.22 0.73
C ASP A 34 -20.58 5.10 0.30
N MET A 35 -19.41 4.92 0.93
CA MET A 35 -18.18 5.57 0.51
C MET A 35 -17.73 5.09 -0.88
N GLN A 36 -17.86 3.79 -1.20
CA GLN A 36 -17.61 3.29 -2.55
C GLN A 36 -18.51 4.00 -3.58
N ASN A 37 -19.79 4.18 -3.26
CA ASN A 37 -20.74 4.90 -4.13
C ASN A 37 -20.35 6.38 -4.31
N GLU A 38 -19.88 7.03 -3.26
CA GLU A 38 -19.37 8.40 -3.32
C GLU A 38 -18.12 8.50 -4.20
N LEU A 39 -17.10 7.67 -3.97
CA LEU A 39 -15.87 7.65 -4.75
C LEU A 39 -16.13 7.43 -6.25
N TYR A 40 -17.11 6.58 -6.59
CA TYR A 40 -17.56 6.38 -7.98
C TYR A 40 -18.18 7.65 -8.60
N ARG A 41 -18.88 8.47 -7.82
CA ARG A 41 -19.48 9.75 -8.25
C ARG A 41 -18.45 10.88 -8.33
N THR A 42 -17.45 10.86 -7.44
CA THR A 42 -16.41 11.90 -7.35
C THR A 42 -15.60 12.05 -8.62
N SER A 43 -15.28 10.93 -9.29
CA SER A 43 -14.59 10.96 -10.59
C SER A 43 -14.80 9.67 -11.39
N PRO A 44 -14.93 9.76 -12.74
CA PRO A 44 -14.88 8.58 -13.61
C PRO A 44 -13.52 7.87 -13.57
N TYR A 45 -12.46 8.54 -13.09
CA TYR A 45 -11.10 8.02 -13.03
C TYR A 45 -10.64 7.64 -11.61
N ASN A 46 -11.57 7.58 -10.65
CA ASN A 46 -11.22 7.23 -9.27
C ASN A 46 -10.67 5.80 -9.16
N ILE A 47 -9.50 5.67 -8.50
CA ILE A 47 -8.76 4.41 -8.35
C ILE A 47 -9.58 3.29 -7.70
N VAL A 48 -10.65 3.61 -6.96
CA VAL A 48 -11.58 2.62 -6.40
C VAL A 48 -12.13 1.66 -7.47
N ARG A 49 -12.22 2.11 -8.73
CA ARG A 49 -12.68 1.28 -9.86
C ARG A 49 -11.71 0.14 -10.19
N LEU A 50 -10.43 0.29 -9.83
CA LEU A 50 -9.41 -0.75 -9.97
C LEU A 50 -9.25 -1.55 -8.67
N GLU A 51 -9.19 -0.88 -7.52
CA GLU A 51 -8.90 -1.50 -6.23
C GLU A 51 -10.09 -2.21 -5.59
N LEU A 52 -11.30 -1.65 -5.71
CA LEU A 52 -12.52 -2.16 -5.10
C LEU A 52 -13.73 -1.89 -6.01
N GLY A 53 -13.80 -2.61 -7.13
CA GLY A 53 -14.90 -2.49 -8.08
C GLY A 53 -16.25 -2.90 -7.48
N LYS A 54 -17.33 -2.26 -7.94
CA LYS A 54 -18.71 -2.64 -7.56
C LYS A 54 -19.04 -4.06 -8.01
N MET A 55 -19.60 -4.83 -7.09
CA MET A 55 -20.25 -6.11 -7.40
C MET A 55 -21.66 -5.85 -7.93
N LYS A 56 -22.09 -6.64 -8.92
CA LYS A 56 -23.44 -6.59 -9.49
C LYS A 56 -24.11 -7.94 -9.32
N SER A 57 -25.45 -7.96 -9.25
CA SER A 57 -26.22 -9.20 -9.27
C SER A 57 -26.04 -10.02 -10.55
N SER A 58 -25.66 -9.35 -11.65
CA SER A 58 -25.36 -9.96 -12.94
C SER A 58 -23.91 -10.46 -13.08
N ASP A 59 -23.09 -10.39 -12.03
CA ASP A 59 -21.69 -10.80 -12.12
C ASP A 59 -21.58 -12.32 -12.38
N SER A 60 -20.64 -12.68 -13.22
CA SER A 60 -20.34 -14.05 -13.63
C SER A 60 -18.84 -14.32 -13.60
N SER A 61 -18.42 -15.54 -13.91
CA SER A 61 -16.99 -15.86 -14.04
C SER A 61 -16.30 -15.10 -15.19
N ARG A 62 -17.04 -14.60 -16.18
CA ARG A 62 -16.50 -13.91 -17.37
C ARG A 62 -16.69 -12.40 -17.36
N ASP A 63 -17.66 -11.89 -16.60
CA ASP A 63 -17.89 -10.46 -16.38
C ASP A 63 -18.16 -10.22 -14.90
N ASN A 64 -17.17 -9.67 -14.21
CA ASN A 64 -17.23 -9.34 -12.81
C ASN A 64 -16.38 -8.10 -12.50
N ARG A 65 -16.28 -7.76 -11.21
CA ARG A 65 -15.51 -6.59 -10.77
C ARG A 65 -14.04 -6.61 -11.20
N TYR A 66 -13.42 -7.78 -11.35
CA TYR A 66 -12.00 -7.91 -11.71
C TYR A 66 -11.78 -7.72 -13.22
N THR A 67 -12.64 -8.32 -14.05
CA THR A 67 -12.57 -8.12 -15.51
C THR A 67 -12.84 -6.65 -15.86
N ARG A 68 -13.79 -6.01 -15.17
CA ARG A 68 -14.03 -4.56 -15.29
C ARG A 68 -12.85 -3.72 -14.81
N ALA A 69 -12.14 -4.12 -13.76
CA ALA A 69 -10.91 -3.44 -13.34
C ALA A 69 -9.83 -3.52 -14.43
N ARG A 70 -9.66 -4.68 -15.09
CA ARG A 70 -8.76 -4.83 -16.24
C ARG A 70 -9.16 -3.90 -17.39
N GLU A 71 -10.44 -3.85 -17.74
CA GLU A 71 -10.97 -2.97 -18.79
C GLU A 71 -10.73 -1.49 -18.48
N TYR A 72 -10.97 -1.05 -17.24
CA TYR A 72 -10.67 0.32 -16.82
C TYR A 72 -9.18 0.62 -16.93
N PHE A 73 -8.31 -0.26 -16.44
CA PHE A 73 -6.86 -0.07 -16.47
C PHE A 73 -6.33 0.02 -17.91
N GLU A 74 -6.72 -0.91 -18.78
CA GLU A 74 -6.35 -0.92 -20.20
C GLU A 74 -6.88 0.32 -20.92
N SER A 75 -8.14 0.70 -20.68
CA SER A 75 -8.76 1.89 -21.25
C SER A 75 -8.06 3.18 -20.80
N TRP A 76 -7.73 3.31 -19.52
CA TRP A 76 -7.05 4.50 -18.98
C TRP A 76 -5.63 4.66 -19.52
N LEU A 77 -4.93 3.56 -19.78
CA LEU A 77 -3.63 3.59 -20.47
C LEU A 77 -3.79 3.95 -21.95
N LYS A 78 -4.72 3.30 -22.66
CA LYS A 78 -4.98 3.54 -24.09
C LYS A 78 -5.37 5.00 -24.35
N ASN A 79 -6.25 5.54 -23.52
CA ASN A 79 -6.79 6.89 -23.65
C ASN A 79 -5.97 7.94 -22.86
N LYS A 80 -4.79 7.57 -22.36
CA LYS A 80 -3.78 8.43 -21.71
C LYS A 80 -4.21 9.10 -20.40
N GLN A 81 -5.31 8.69 -19.76
CA GLN A 81 -5.66 9.11 -18.39
C GLN A 81 -4.60 8.66 -17.38
N MET A 82 -4.01 7.50 -17.64
CA MET A 82 -2.78 7.05 -17.00
C MET A 82 -1.69 6.94 -18.05
N VAL A 83 -0.47 7.31 -17.66
CA VAL A 83 0.71 7.26 -18.53
C VAL A 83 1.84 6.54 -17.81
N ARG A 84 2.58 5.73 -18.57
CA ARG A 84 3.79 5.09 -18.08
C ARG A 84 4.97 6.03 -18.25
N ASP A 85 5.78 6.15 -17.23
CA ASP A 85 6.99 6.98 -17.29
C ASP A 85 7.99 6.51 -18.35
N GLY A 86 8.66 7.46 -19.00
CA GLY A 86 9.64 7.16 -20.05
C GLY A 86 10.94 6.54 -19.53
N LYS A 87 11.35 6.92 -18.31
CA LYS A 87 12.58 6.46 -17.64
C LYS A 87 12.25 5.75 -16.33
N SER A 88 13.06 4.76 -15.97
CA SER A 88 12.95 4.11 -14.66
C SER A 88 13.40 5.06 -13.56
N ALA A 89 12.64 5.12 -12.47
CA ALA A 89 12.93 5.96 -11.32
C ALA A 89 12.62 5.22 -10.00
N ILE A 90 13.18 5.74 -8.90
CA ILE A 90 12.61 5.57 -7.57
C ILE A 90 11.67 6.75 -7.32
N TYR A 91 10.50 6.52 -6.73
CA TYR A 91 9.56 7.60 -6.43
C TYR A 91 9.68 7.99 -4.97
N VAL A 92 10.17 9.19 -4.68
CA VAL A 92 10.17 9.72 -3.30
C VAL A 92 8.73 10.06 -2.93
N TYR A 93 8.26 9.62 -1.77
CA TYR A 93 6.89 9.83 -1.31
C TYR A 93 6.85 10.35 0.13
N SER A 94 6.11 11.44 0.33
CA SER A 94 5.91 12.10 1.62
C SER A 94 4.43 12.11 1.98
N GLN A 95 4.15 11.85 3.26
CA GLN A 95 2.84 12.04 3.86
C GLN A 95 2.97 12.97 5.07
N LYS A 96 2.35 14.14 4.97
CA LYS A 96 2.31 15.13 6.06
C LYS A 96 0.94 15.11 6.72
N TYR A 97 0.91 14.80 8.01
CA TYR A 97 -0.30 14.66 8.83
C TYR A 97 -0.07 15.20 10.25
N ARG A 98 -1.14 15.28 11.04
CA ARG A 98 -1.08 15.67 12.46
C ARG A 98 -1.41 14.47 13.34
N GLU A 99 -0.67 14.32 14.41
CA GLU A 99 -0.94 13.39 15.51
C GLU A 99 -0.97 14.22 16.81
N GLY A 100 -2.17 14.50 17.31
CA GLY A 100 -2.38 15.52 18.34
C GLY A 100 -1.80 16.89 17.93
N ALA A 101 -0.93 17.45 18.77
CA ALA A 101 -0.23 18.71 18.48
C ALA A 101 0.97 18.55 17.52
N LYS A 102 1.47 17.31 17.31
CA LYS A 102 2.66 17.04 16.51
C LYS A 102 2.32 17.04 15.02
N VAL A 103 3.10 17.76 14.24
CA VAL A 103 3.08 17.66 12.77
C VAL A 103 4.16 16.69 12.34
N ILE A 104 3.77 15.62 11.65
CA ILE A 104 4.68 14.59 11.16
C ILE A 104 4.74 14.67 9.64
N ASP A 105 5.94 14.61 9.08
CA ASP A 105 6.18 14.53 7.64
C ASP A 105 6.98 13.26 7.33
N ARG A 106 6.25 12.16 7.11
CA ARG A 106 6.85 10.84 6.87
C ARG A 106 7.36 10.78 5.44
N VAL A 107 8.69 10.70 5.28
CA VAL A 107 9.35 10.60 3.98
C VAL A 107 9.87 9.18 3.77
N GLY A 108 9.55 8.61 2.62
CA GLY A 108 10.03 7.32 2.18
C GLY A 108 10.18 7.27 0.66
N PHE A 109 10.31 6.07 0.11
CA PHE A 109 10.43 5.88 -1.33
C PHE A 109 9.70 4.64 -1.83
N ILE A 110 9.23 4.69 -3.07
CA ILE A 110 8.58 3.58 -3.75
C ILE A 110 9.53 3.00 -4.79
N ALA A 111 9.75 1.68 -4.71
CA ALA A 111 10.56 0.91 -5.63
C ALA A 111 9.96 -0.50 -5.79
N LEU A 112 10.48 -1.26 -6.75
CA LEU A 112 10.20 -2.70 -6.85
C LEU A 112 11.14 -3.45 -5.92
N MET A 113 10.64 -4.44 -5.20
CA MET A 113 11.44 -5.37 -4.38
C MET A 113 11.34 -6.78 -4.96
N SER A 114 12.48 -7.47 -5.08
CA SER A 114 12.49 -8.86 -5.54
C SER A 114 11.80 -9.78 -4.54
N LEU A 115 11.00 -10.71 -5.05
CA LEU A 115 10.35 -11.78 -4.28
C LEU A 115 11.24 -13.02 -4.14
N ARG A 116 12.45 -13.00 -4.71
CA ARG A 116 13.39 -14.12 -4.57
C ARG A 116 13.80 -14.28 -3.12
N GLU A 117 13.83 -15.52 -2.65
CA GLU A 117 14.23 -15.83 -1.28
C GLU A 117 15.70 -15.46 -1.08
N GLY A 118 15.97 -14.48 -0.22
CA GLY A 118 17.31 -14.11 0.24
C GLY A 118 17.74 -14.90 1.48
N ARG A 119 19.02 -14.81 1.86
CA ARG A 119 19.60 -15.51 3.03
C ARG A 119 19.00 -15.09 4.38
N LYS A 120 18.31 -13.95 4.46
CA LYS A 120 17.55 -13.47 5.64
C LYS A 120 16.09 -13.23 5.23
N LYS A 121 15.15 -13.87 5.92
CA LYS A 121 13.70 -13.79 5.66
C LYS A 121 13.17 -12.38 5.94
N VAL A 122 12.28 -11.90 5.06
CA VAL A 122 11.33 -10.84 5.42
C VAL A 122 10.43 -11.43 6.50
N LEU A 123 10.39 -10.80 7.68
CA LEU A 123 9.65 -11.33 8.81
C LEU A 123 8.17 -10.92 8.70
N PRO A 124 7.24 -11.88 8.54
CA PRO A 124 5.82 -11.59 8.65
C PRO A 124 5.45 -11.36 10.11
N HIS A 125 4.46 -10.49 10.37
CA HIS A 125 3.89 -10.33 11.72
C HIS A 125 2.39 -10.67 11.80
N GLU A 126 1.79 -11.12 10.70
CA GLU A 126 0.36 -11.42 10.62
C GLU A 126 0.08 -12.82 10.04
N ASN A 127 -0.86 -13.55 10.65
CA ASN A 127 -1.47 -14.74 10.05
C ASN A 127 -2.53 -14.32 9.03
N THR A 128 -2.25 -14.59 7.77
CA THR A 128 -3.07 -14.11 6.66
C THR A 128 -4.32 -14.97 6.40
N LEU A 129 -5.49 -14.34 6.22
CA LEU A 129 -6.78 -15.00 5.96
C LEU A 129 -6.93 -15.43 4.48
N LEU A 130 -7.60 -16.57 4.23
CA LEU A 130 -7.74 -17.14 2.87
C LEU A 130 -8.61 -16.28 1.93
N ALA A 131 -9.76 -15.79 2.39
CA ALA A 131 -10.70 -15.06 1.53
C ALA A 131 -10.13 -13.72 1.00
N PRO A 132 -9.51 -12.84 1.83
CA PRO A 132 -8.85 -11.63 1.33
C PRO A 132 -7.71 -11.89 0.36
N LYS A 133 -6.98 -13.02 0.53
CA LYS A 133 -5.93 -13.40 -0.43
C LYS A 133 -6.50 -13.74 -1.80
N MET A 134 -7.53 -14.59 -1.85
CA MET A 134 -8.11 -15.01 -3.13
C MET A 134 -8.68 -13.84 -3.90
N ASP A 135 -9.36 -12.91 -3.21
CA ASP A 135 -9.86 -11.67 -3.79
C ASP A 135 -8.77 -10.85 -4.50
N ARG A 136 -7.64 -10.64 -3.81
CA ARG A 136 -6.50 -9.90 -4.37
C ARG A 136 -5.80 -10.67 -5.48
N LEU A 137 -5.74 -11.99 -5.39
CA LEU A 137 -5.15 -12.84 -6.42
C LEU A 137 -5.95 -12.79 -7.71
N ASP A 138 -7.28 -12.85 -7.64
CA ASP A 138 -8.15 -12.73 -8.81
C ASP A 138 -8.05 -11.35 -9.47
N LEU A 139 -7.98 -10.28 -8.67
CA LEU A 139 -7.69 -8.95 -9.19
C LEU A 139 -6.33 -8.89 -9.91
N MET A 140 -5.28 -9.48 -9.31
CA MET A 140 -3.95 -9.50 -9.89
C MET A 140 -3.87 -10.32 -11.18
N ARG A 141 -4.61 -11.43 -11.28
CA ARG A 141 -4.71 -12.26 -12.50
C ARG A 141 -5.30 -11.49 -13.67
N GLU A 142 -6.36 -10.71 -13.41
CA GLU A 142 -7.02 -9.89 -14.42
C GLU A 142 -6.19 -8.66 -14.80
N VAL A 143 -5.82 -7.82 -13.82
CA VAL A 143 -5.19 -6.51 -14.10
C VAL A 143 -3.71 -6.62 -14.43
N LYS A 144 -3.02 -7.65 -13.90
CA LYS A 144 -1.58 -7.91 -14.10
C LYS A 144 -0.69 -6.73 -13.70
N ALA A 145 -1.08 -6.02 -12.64
CA ALA A 145 -0.37 -4.88 -12.10
C ALA A 145 -0.38 -4.89 -10.56
N ASN A 146 0.63 -4.27 -9.95
CA ASN A 146 0.60 -3.91 -8.54
C ASN A 146 -0.10 -2.54 -8.43
N LEU A 147 -1.32 -2.52 -7.91
CA LEU A 147 -2.13 -1.29 -7.82
C LEU A 147 -1.86 -0.51 -6.52
N SER A 148 -1.50 -1.19 -5.45
CA SER A 148 -1.14 -0.63 -4.15
C SER A 148 0.19 -1.21 -3.65
N PRO A 149 1.10 -0.37 -3.12
CA PRO A 149 2.37 -0.85 -2.60
C PRO A 149 2.17 -1.56 -1.25
N ILE A 150 3.02 -2.52 -0.91
CA ILE A 150 3.18 -2.94 0.49
C ILE A 150 4.01 -1.90 1.26
N PHE A 151 3.87 -1.85 2.57
CA PHE A 151 4.61 -0.93 3.42
C PHE A 151 5.71 -1.67 4.19
N VAL A 152 6.96 -1.28 3.95
CA VAL A 152 8.15 -1.92 4.54
C VAL A 152 8.99 -0.90 5.30
N LEU A 153 9.41 -1.30 6.50
CA LEU A 153 10.41 -0.60 7.28
C LEU A 153 11.80 -1.13 6.96
N TYR A 154 12.80 -0.25 6.94
CA TYR A 154 14.20 -0.64 6.76
C TYR A 154 15.12 0.09 7.75
N ASP A 155 16.25 -0.53 8.04
CA ASP A 155 17.30 0.07 8.87
C ASP A 155 18.38 0.75 8.01
N ASP A 156 18.73 2.00 8.33
CA ASP A 156 19.91 2.70 7.79
C ASP A 156 20.53 3.60 8.89
N ASN A 157 21.45 3.04 9.68
CA ASN A 157 22.06 3.76 10.81
C ASN A 157 22.71 5.10 10.45
N ALA A 158 23.09 5.31 9.18
CA ALA A 158 23.74 6.54 8.74
C ALA A 158 22.74 7.58 8.18
N HIS A 159 21.45 7.25 8.14
CA HIS A 159 20.37 8.04 7.52
C HIS A 159 20.70 8.47 6.08
N THR A 160 21.48 7.66 5.37
CA THR A 160 22.02 8.01 4.06
C THR A 160 20.93 8.03 3.00
N ILE A 161 20.03 7.05 3.02
CA ILE A 161 18.87 7.04 2.13
C ILE A 161 18.00 8.26 2.42
N LEU A 162 17.64 8.51 3.68
CA LEU A 162 16.81 9.66 4.04
C LEU A 162 17.40 11.00 3.59
N LYS A 163 18.72 11.20 3.73
CA LYS A 163 19.42 12.40 3.21
C LYS A 163 19.25 12.54 1.70
N ILE A 164 19.32 11.44 0.94
CA ILE A 164 19.07 11.44 -0.51
C ILE A 164 17.61 11.82 -0.82
N LEU A 165 16.66 11.27 -0.07
CA LEU A 165 15.22 11.55 -0.25
C LEU A 165 14.92 13.03 0.03
N LYS A 166 15.39 13.56 1.18
CA LYS A 166 15.23 14.97 1.58
C LYS A 166 15.87 15.91 0.57
N LYS A 167 17.09 15.61 0.09
CA LYS A 167 17.74 16.40 -0.97
C LYS A 167 16.93 16.41 -2.27
N THR A 168 16.30 15.29 -2.61
CA THR A 168 15.48 15.18 -3.82
C THR A 168 14.18 15.98 -3.69
N SER A 169 13.51 15.90 -2.54
CA SER A 169 12.27 16.64 -2.30
C SER A 169 12.47 18.14 -2.12
N SER A 170 13.66 18.58 -1.66
CA SER A 170 13.99 20.00 -1.54
C SER A 170 14.46 20.63 -2.86
N SER A 171 15.05 19.85 -3.78
CA SER A 171 15.62 20.38 -5.03
C SER A 171 14.69 20.31 -6.24
N LYS A 172 13.52 19.67 -6.13
CA LYS A 172 12.56 19.49 -7.23
C LYS A 172 11.15 19.83 -6.77
N LYS A 173 10.31 20.35 -7.68
CA LYS A 173 8.86 20.44 -7.42
C LYS A 173 8.24 19.03 -7.48
N PRO A 174 7.30 18.70 -6.57
CA PRO A 174 6.60 17.42 -6.63
C PRO A 174 5.74 17.34 -7.90
N PHE A 175 5.67 16.16 -8.51
CA PHE A 175 4.76 15.93 -9.65
C PHE A 175 3.35 15.53 -9.19
N ILE A 176 3.21 15.12 -7.91
CA ILE A 176 1.94 14.96 -7.20
C ILE A 176 2.05 15.75 -5.91
N ASP A 177 1.11 16.67 -5.67
CA ASP A 177 0.95 17.38 -4.40
C ASP A 177 -0.55 17.58 -4.18
N ILE A 178 -1.14 16.75 -3.32
CA ILE A 178 -2.57 16.74 -3.04
C ILE A 178 -2.82 16.59 -1.55
N SER A 179 -4.00 17.02 -1.11
CA SER A 179 -4.52 16.69 0.22
C SER A 179 -5.70 15.73 0.07
N PHE A 180 -5.73 14.70 0.89
CA PHE A 180 -6.79 13.70 0.95
C PHE A 180 -6.96 13.28 2.41
N GLU A 181 -8.19 13.32 2.92
CA GLU A 181 -8.52 12.95 4.32
C GLU A 181 -7.60 13.61 5.37
N GLY A 182 -7.32 14.92 5.21
CA GLY A 182 -6.45 15.66 6.13
C GLY A 182 -4.95 15.37 6.01
N ILE A 183 -4.55 14.46 5.12
CA ILE A 183 -3.16 14.09 4.85
C ILE A 183 -2.69 14.75 3.55
N ARG A 184 -1.60 15.50 3.60
CA ARG A 184 -0.95 16.04 2.40
C ARG A 184 0.04 15.01 1.86
N ASN A 185 -0.21 14.52 0.66
CA ASN A 185 0.56 13.49 -0.02
C ASN A 185 1.36 14.12 -1.17
N ARG A 186 2.68 13.91 -1.17
CA ARG A 186 3.60 14.47 -2.17
C ARG A 186 4.50 13.42 -2.77
N ALA A 187 4.75 13.49 -4.08
CA ALA A 187 5.64 12.57 -4.78
C ALA A 187 6.62 13.28 -5.72
N TRP A 188 7.85 12.76 -5.77
CA TRP A 188 8.94 13.21 -6.65
C TRP A 188 9.56 12.02 -7.38
N LYS A 189 10.23 12.29 -8.50
CA LYS A 189 11.00 11.28 -9.25
C LYS A 189 12.50 11.44 -8.95
N LEU A 190 13.10 10.37 -8.45
CA LEU A 190 14.55 10.20 -8.33
C LEU A 190 15.02 9.30 -9.48
N ASP A 191 15.67 9.93 -10.46
CA ASP A 191 16.19 9.34 -11.69
C ASP A 191 17.73 9.46 -11.83
N ASP A 192 18.40 9.96 -10.78
CA ASP A 192 19.85 10.03 -10.69
C ASP A 192 20.44 8.64 -10.42
N GLU A 193 21.17 8.10 -11.40
CA GLU A 193 21.68 6.73 -11.35
C GLU A 193 22.65 6.48 -10.18
N ALA A 194 23.49 7.46 -9.84
CA ALA A 194 24.47 7.32 -8.75
C ALA A 194 23.77 7.22 -7.39
N ARG A 195 22.76 8.07 -7.15
CA ARG A 195 21.93 8.04 -5.94
C ARG A 195 21.10 6.76 -5.87
N ILE A 196 20.51 6.32 -6.98
CA ILE A 196 19.76 5.05 -7.03
C ILE A 196 20.68 3.87 -6.69
N LYS A 197 21.87 3.77 -7.30
CA LYS A 197 22.85 2.72 -7.00
C LYS A 197 23.25 2.72 -5.52
N LYS A 198 23.41 3.90 -4.93
CA LYS A 198 23.72 4.04 -3.50
C LYS A 198 22.58 3.51 -2.62
N ILE A 199 21.33 3.84 -2.93
CA ILE A 199 20.15 3.31 -2.22
C ILE A 199 20.09 1.78 -2.37
N GLN A 200 20.30 1.24 -3.58
CA GLN A 200 20.33 -0.20 -3.83
C GLN A 200 21.40 -0.92 -3.00
N LEU A 201 22.61 -0.36 -2.90
CA LEU A 201 23.71 -0.94 -2.12
C LEU A 201 23.37 -1.02 -0.63
N ILE A 202 22.77 0.03 -0.08
CA ILE A 202 22.35 0.06 1.33
C ILE A 202 21.24 -0.97 1.57
N MET A 203 20.20 -0.98 0.72
CA MET A 203 19.05 -1.87 0.87
C MET A 203 19.38 -3.36 0.72
N ARG A 204 20.43 -3.71 -0.03
CA ARG A 204 20.93 -5.10 -0.09
C ARG A 204 21.32 -5.63 1.28
N ASN A 205 21.90 -4.77 2.14
CA ASN A 205 22.39 -5.16 3.47
C ASN A 205 21.42 -4.81 4.61
N ALA A 206 20.43 -3.97 4.36
CA ALA A 206 19.43 -3.58 5.35
C ALA A 206 18.57 -4.77 5.80
N ASN A 207 18.23 -4.78 7.10
CA ASN A 207 17.10 -5.54 7.57
C ASN A 207 15.82 -4.85 7.13
N THR A 208 14.80 -5.63 6.78
CA THR A 208 13.51 -5.13 6.35
C THR A 208 12.37 -5.86 7.04
N PHE A 209 11.32 -5.11 7.40
CA PHE A 209 10.15 -5.62 8.11
C PHE A 209 8.88 -5.12 7.40
N ILE A 210 7.93 -6.01 7.09
CA ILE A 210 6.65 -5.60 6.51
C ILE A 210 5.81 -5.00 7.63
N ALA A 211 5.53 -3.71 7.56
CA ALA A 211 4.62 -3.01 8.47
C ALA A 211 3.15 -3.14 8.04
N ASP A 212 2.88 -3.25 6.74
CA ASP A 212 1.54 -3.50 6.22
C ASP A 212 1.63 -4.15 4.82
N GLY A 213 0.64 -4.98 4.49
CA GLY A 213 0.51 -5.59 3.17
C GLY A 213 0.98 -7.04 3.06
N HIS A 214 0.95 -7.83 4.13
CA HIS A 214 1.26 -9.27 4.11
C HIS A 214 0.44 -10.04 3.06
N HIS A 215 -0.87 -9.77 2.99
CA HIS A 215 -1.74 -10.35 1.97
C HIS A 215 -1.27 -10.03 0.55
N ARG A 216 -0.91 -8.77 0.28
CA ARG A 216 -0.42 -8.32 -1.02
C ARG A 216 0.92 -8.97 -1.37
N PHE A 217 1.84 -9.07 -0.40
CA PHE A 217 3.13 -9.75 -0.60
C PHE A 217 2.94 -11.23 -0.96
N GLU A 218 2.13 -11.97 -0.19
CA GLU A 218 1.87 -13.39 -0.46
C GLU A 218 1.12 -13.60 -1.77
N VAL A 219 0.16 -12.73 -2.10
CA VAL A 219 -0.56 -12.76 -3.39
C VAL A 219 0.40 -12.59 -4.57
N THR A 220 1.30 -11.61 -4.53
CA THR A 220 2.28 -11.42 -5.61
C THR A 220 3.22 -12.63 -5.72
N ARG A 221 3.61 -13.24 -4.60
CA ARG A 221 4.43 -14.47 -4.59
C ARG A 221 3.68 -15.66 -5.18
N MET A 222 2.40 -15.85 -4.84
CA MET A 222 1.53 -16.88 -5.42
C MET A 222 1.41 -16.68 -6.93
N TYR A 223 1.08 -15.46 -7.37
CA TYR A 223 0.95 -15.14 -8.79
C TYR A 223 2.26 -15.35 -9.57
N SER A 224 3.41 -14.97 -8.98
CA SER A 224 4.73 -15.23 -9.57
C SER A 224 4.99 -16.73 -9.77
N LYS A 225 4.59 -17.58 -8.82
CA LYS A 225 4.73 -19.04 -8.93
C LYS A 225 3.78 -19.61 -9.98
N GLU A 226 2.52 -19.17 -9.99
CA GLU A 226 1.54 -19.58 -11.00
C GLU A 226 2.06 -19.32 -12.41
N LEU A 227 2.57 -18.11 -12.67
CA LEU A 227 3.11 -17.73 -13.97
C LEU A 227 4.33 -18.54 -14.38
N GLY A 228 5.17 -18.96 -13.43
CA GLY A 228 6.33 -19.82 -13.69
C GLY A 228 5.99 -21.16 -14.34
N ASN A 229 4.76 -21.65 -14.11
CA ASN A 229 4.27 -22.93 -14.62
C ASN A 229 3.42 -22.79 -15.90
N THR A 230 3.42 -21.61 -16.53
CA THR A 230 2.58 -21.32 -17.72
C THR A 230 3.40 -20.87 -18.93
N LYS A 231 2.77 -20.86 -20.10
CA LYS A 231 3.32 -20.26 -21.34
C LYS A 231 3.16 -18.73 -21.39
N ALA A 232 3.01 -18.06 -20.23
CA ALA A 232 2.88 -16.61 -20.18
C ALA A 232 4.11 -15.89 -20.79
N PRO A 233 3.93 -14.70 -21.38
CA PRO A 233 5.01 -13.93 -21.98
C PRO A 233 6.19 -13.76 -21.02
N LYS A 234 7.42 -13.90 -21.52
CA LYS A 234 8.65 -13.82 -20.72
C LYS A 234 8.72 -12.55 -19.86
N ALA A 235 8.40 -11.39 -20.45
CA ALA A 235 8.38 -10.12 -19.74
C ALA A 235 7.41 -10.09 -18.55
N LEU A 236 6.24 -10.73 -18.67
CA LEU A 236 5.29 -10.85 -17.57
C LEU A 236 5.84 -11.76 -16.46
N ARG A 237 6.39 -12.92 -16.82
CA ARG A 237 7.00 -13.84 -15.84
C ARG A 237 8.15 -13.20 -15.08
N GLU A 238 9.00 -12.42 -15.76
CA GLU A 238 10.12 -11.73 -15.12
C GLU A 238 9.66 -10.58 -14.21
N SER A 239 8.66 -9.80 -14.62
CA SER A 239 8.12 -8.70 -13.80
C SER A 239 7.33 -9.19 -12.59
N ALA A 240 6.66 -10.34 -12.68
CA ALA A 240 5.93 -10.93 -11.55
C ALA A 240 6.84 -11.35 -10.39
N GLY A 241 8.15 -11.51 -10.62
CA GLY A 241 9.14 -11.75 -9.57
C GLY A 241 9.43 -10.54 -8.66
N TYR A 242 8.67 -9.46 -8.78
CA TYR A 242 8.81 -8.23 -7.99
C TYR A 242 7.47 -7.75 -7.46
N VAL A 243 7.51 -7.09 -6.30
CA VAL A 243 6.37 -6.41 -5.67
C VAL A 243 6.66 -4.92 -5.54
N MET A 244 5.64 -4.07 -5.69
CA MET A 244 5.76 -2.63 -5.46
C MET A 244 5.75 -2.35 -3.95
N VAL A 245 6.71 -1.59 -3.46
CA VAL A 245 6.93 -1.37 -2.03
C VAL A 245 7.14 0.11 -1.74
N TYR A 246 6.48 0.61 -0.71
CA TYR A 246 6.82 1.86 -0.04
C TYR A 246 7.74 1.57 1.14
N PHE A 247 8.95 2.10 1.10
CA PHE A 247 9.99 1.94 2.11
C PHE A 247 10.09 3.18 2.98
N VAL A 248 10.04 3.00 4.31
CA VAL A 248 10.29 4.05 5.30
C VAL A 248 11.36 3.57 6.28
N GLU A 249 12.20 4.51 6.72
CA GLU A 249 13.24 4.20 7.68
C GLU A 249 12.64 3.93 9.07
N SER A 250 13.08 2.85 9.73
CA SER A 250 12.54 2.39 11.02
C SER A 250 12.93 3.28 12.20
N LYS A 251 14.08 3.96 12.12
CA LYS A 251 14.74 4.65 13.24
C LYS A 251 14.37 6.13 13.38
N GLU A 252 13.33 6.57 12.69
CA GLU A 252 12.91 7.96 12.70
C GLU A 252 11.55 8.12 13.39
N ASP A 253 11.37 9.23 14.10
CA ASP A 253 10.13 9.65 14.77
C ASP A 253 9.01 10.06 13.78
N MET A 254 9.08 9.54 12.55
CA MET A 254 8.13 9.72 11.46
C MET A 254 7.07 8.60 11.40
N LEU A 255 7.24 7.55 12.20
CA LEU A 255 6.29 6.45 12.32
C LEU A 255 5.38 6.68 13.53
N THR A 256 4.08 6.69 13.26
CA THR A 256 3.05 6.67 14.30
C THR A 256 2.44 5.28 14.29
N VAL A 257 2.53 4.57 15.42
CA VAL A 257 1.90 3.27 15.63
C VAL A 257 0.90 3.42 16.76
N LEU A 258 -0.38 3.32 16.44
CA LEU A 258 -1.48 3.46 17.40
C LEU A 258 -2.02 2.08 17.79
N PRO A 259 -2.53 1.92 19.03
CA PRO A 259 -3.19 0.70 19.45
C PRO A 259 -4.48 0.43 18.67
N ALA A 260 -4.75 -0.84 18.40
CA ALA A 260 -6.03 -1.29 17.86
C ALA A 260 -6.99 -1.64 19.00
N HIS A 261 -7.98 -0.77 19.25
CA HIS A 261 -9.02 -1.02 20.25
C HIS A 261 -10.15 -1.88 19.66
N ARG A 262 -10.57 -2.92 20.40
CA ARG A 262 -11.66 -3.81 19.98
C ARG A 262 -12.89 -3.56 20.84
N LEU A 263 -14.03 -3.32 20.19
CA LEU A 263 -15.33 -3.21 20.85
C LEU A 263 -16.17 -4.46 20.53
N PRO A 264 -16.18 -5.47 21.41
CA PRO A 264 -17.03 -6.64 21.22
C PRO A 264 -18.50 -6.25 21.36
N LYS A 265 -19.32 -6.56 20.34
CA LYS A 265 -20.78 -6.32 20.37
C LYS A 265 -21.56 -7.53 20.89
N ASP A 266 -21.09 -8.73 20.57
CA ASP A 266 -21.63 -10.00 21.03
C ASP A 266 -20.47 -10.97 21.25
N ILE A 267 -20.51 -11.72 22.35
CA ILE A 267 -19.55 -12.77 22.72
C ILE A 267 -20.32 -14.06 22.98
N GLY A 268 -21.21 -14.45 22.05
CA GLY A 268 -21.99 -15.67 22.14
C GLY A 268 -23.11 -15.61 23.18
N GLY A 269 -23.77 -14.46 23.31
CA GLY A 269 -24.89 -14.27 24.22
C GLY A 269 -24.51 -14.13 25.70
N LEU A 270 -23.21 -14.07 26.03
CA LEU A 270 -22.74 -13.87 27.40
C LEU A 270 -23.14 -12.47 27.90
N LYS A 271 -23.65 -12.41 29.13
CA LYS A 271 -23.92 -11.14 29.81
C LYS A 271 -22.61 -10.46 30.20
N GLN A 272 -22.64 -9.13 30.30
CA GLN A 272 -21.47 -8.32 30.66
C GLN A 272 -20.76 -8.80 31.93
N ASP A 273 -21.49 -9.06 33.01
CA ASP A 273 -20.90 -9.52 34.27
C ASP A 273 -20.20 -10.86 34.14
N GLU A 274 -20.73 -11.74 33.29
CA GLU A 274 -20.13 -13.04 33.03
C GLU A 274 -18.84 -12.89 32.22
N ILE A 275 -18.82 -11.98 31.24
CA ILE A 275 -17.62 -11.65 30.46
C ILE A 275 -16.54 -11.11 31.39
N LEU A 276 -16.85 -10.12 32.22
CA LEU A 276 -15.89 -9.51 33.16
C LEU A 276 -15.35 -10.54 34.16
N LYS A 277 -16.21 -11.41 34.71
CA LYS A 277 -15.79 -12.49 35.62
C LYS A 277 -14.86 -13.50 34.95
N ARG A 278 -15.11 -13.87 33.69
CA ARG A 278 -14.24 -14.77 32.93
C ARG A 278 -12.91 -14.11 32.58
N LEU A 279 -12.91 -12.84 32.16
CA LEU A 279 -11.71 -12.06 31.89
C LEU A 279 -10.86 -11.87 33.15
N GLY A 280 -11.49 -11.66 34.31
CA GLY A 280 -10.83 -11.50 35.61
C GLY A 280 -9.96 -12.70 36.04
N LYS A 281 -10.12 -13.87 35.39
CA LYS A 281 -9.24 -15.02 35.60
C LYS A 281 -7.87 -14.88 34.93
N PHE A 282 -7.77 -14.02 33.91
CA PHE A 282 -6.57 -13.86 33.08
C PHE A 282 -6.02 -12.44 33.10
N PHE A 283 -6.84 -11.46 33.44
CA PHE A 283 -6.52 -10.04 33.36
C PHE A 283 -6.98 -9.31 34.63
N ILE A 284 -6.29 -8.22 34.95
CA ILE A 284 -6.80 -7.20 35.87
C ILE A 284 -7.86 -6.40 35.10
N VAL A 285 -9.08 -6.36 35.63
CA VAL A 285 -10.22 -5.72 34.96
C VAL A 285 -10.61 -4.48 35.75
N GLU A 286 -10.49 -3.32 35.13
CA GLU A 286 -10.83 -2.03 35.74
C GLU A 286 -11.93 -1.32 34.95
N LYS A 287 -12.84 -0.68 35.67
CA LYS A 287 -13.87 0.17 35.05
C LYS A 287 -13.25 1.53 34.73
N ALA A 288 -13.01 1.79 33.46
CA ALA A 288 -12.64 3.13 33.01
C ALA A 288 -13.81 4.10 33.21
N GLY A 289 -13.55 5.27 33.81
CA GLY A 289 -14.58 6.29 34.07
C GLY A 289 -15.09 6.98 32.81
N SER A 290 -14.28 7.07 31.76
CA SER A 290 -14.67 7.62 30.46
C SER A 290 -13.86 6.99 29.32
N LEU A 291 -14.35 7.14 28.09
CA LEU A 291 -13.60 6.73 26.89
C LEU A 291 -12.27 7.47 26.79
N ASN A 292 -12.24 8.78 27.11
CA ASN A 292 -11.01 9.57 27.06
C ASN A 292 -9.96 9.04 28.04
N THR A 293 -10.36 8.62 29.24
CA THR A 293 -9.46 8.00 30.24
C THR A 293 -8.94 6.64 29.78
N MET A 294 -9.71 5.90 28.97
CA MET A 294 -9.29 4.63 28.41
C MET A 294 -8.33 4.80 27.22
N MET A 295 -8.41 5.93 26.53
CA MET A 295 -7.66 6.23 25.30
C MET A 295 -6.42 7.10 25.55
N SER A 296 -6.28 7.70 26.74
CA SER A 296 -5.13 8.48 27.20
C SER A 296 -4.04 7.58 27.80
#